data_AF-A0A0G4PKA4-F1
#
_entry.id   AF-A0A0G4PKA4-F1
#
_cell.length_a   1.000
_cell.length_b   1.000
_cell.length_c   1.000
_cell.angle_alpha   90.00
_cell.angle_beta   90.00
_cell.angle_gamma   90.00
#
_symmetry.space_group_name_H-M   'P 1'
#
loop_
_entity.id
_entity.type
_entity.pdbx_description
1 polymer ?
#
loop_
_entity_poly.entity_id
_entity_poly.type
_entity_poly.pdbx_seq_one_letter_code
_entity_poly.pdbx_strand_id
1 'polypeptide(L)'
;MIRRTDTVLASSGKKRLHSYYDTTESLVLAQWAGAEVFATYGIAAKRELLINHYHLAPDHIFSSRDPSFAVGVMAQTNGDGVDVILNSLAGPLLKASWECIARFGRFVEIGKVDLEASRRVDLSPLARSATLAGLDLLEYLRYQP
;
A
#
# COMPACT_ATOMS: atom_id res chain seq x y z
N MET A 1 -10.27 7.95 5.12
CA MET A 1 -9.54 9.18 5.49
C MET A 1 -8.25 8.78 6.18
N ILE A 2 -7.10 9.31 5.73
CA ILE A 2 -5.78 9.16 6.35
C ILE A 2 -5.61 10.29 7.37
N ARG A 3 -5.07 9.97 8.55
CA ARG A 3 -4.84 10.90 9.66
C ARG A 3 -3.34 11.11 9.84
N ARG A 4 -2.95 12.22 10.45
CA ARG A 4 -1.52 12.53 10.75
C ARG A 4 -0.85 11.49 11.64
N THR A 5 -1.61 10.83 12.50
CA THR A 5 -1.11 9.79 13.41
C THR A 5 -1.11 8.40 12.76
N ASP A 6 -1.59 8.27 11.52
CA ASP A 6 -1.61 6.97 10.85
C ASP A 6 -0.20 6.63 10.35
N THR A 7 0.11 5.34 10.39
CA THR A 7 1.18 4.74 9.61
C THR A 7 0.63 4.17 8.30
N VAL A 8 1.24 4.48 7.16
CA VAL A 8 0.73 4.16 5.82
C VAL A 8 1.71 3.31 5.03
N LEU A 9 1.25 2.24 4.40
CA LEU A 9 2.01 1.49 3.39
C LEU A 9 1.48 1.78 1.99
N ALA A 10 2.32 2.42 1.16
CA ALA A 10 2.07 2.65 -0.26
C ALA A 10 2.70 1.51 -1.10
N SER A 11 1.87 0.59 -1.58
CA SER A 11 2.30 -0.65 -2.23
C SER A 11 2.11 -0.61 -3.76
N SER A 12 3.15 -0.97 -4.54
CA SER A 12 3.02 -0.99 -6.02
C SER A 12 3.86 -2.01 -6.76
N GLY A 13 3.22 -2.54 -7.81
CA GLY A 13 3.73 -3.60 -8.66
C GLY A 13 4.72 -3.16 -9.75
N LYS A 14 5.20 -4.16 -10.49
CA LYS A 14 6.32 -4.06 -11.44
C LYS A 14 5.98 -3.46 -12.81
N LYS A 15 4.71 -3.27 -13.18
CA LYS A 15 4.32 -3.12 -14.59
C LYS A 15 3.12 -2.22 -14.84
N ARG A 16 3.36 -0.94 -15.14
CA ARG A 16 2.79 -0.14 -16.25
C ARG A 16 3.34 1.28 -16.19
N LEU A 17 3.34 2.01 -17.30
CA LEU A 17 3.63 3.46 -17.31
C LEU A 17 2.72 4.25 -16.35
N HIS A 18 1.50 3.74 -16.07
CA HIS A 18 0.60 4.27 -15.04
C HIS A 18 0.98 3.85 -13.60
N SER A 19 1.69 2.73 -13.39
CA SER A 19 2.11 2.28 -12.05
C SER A 19 3.29 3.06 -11.48
N TYR A 20 3.90 3.95 -12.29
CA TYR A 20 4.83 4.95 -11.79
C TYR A 20 4.09 5.94 -10.89
N TYR A 21 2.88 6.35 -11.32
CA TYR A 21 2.04 7.33 -10.66
C TYR A 21 1.35 6.75 -9.40
N ASP A 22 0.92 5.49 -9.40
CA ASP A 22 0.15 4.91 -8.26
C ASP A 22 0.86 5.02 -6.90
N THR A 23 2.14 4.64 -6.78
CA THR A 23 2.85 4.79 -5.48
C THR A 23 3.09 6.23 -5.14
N THR A 24 3.42 7.05 -6.13
CA THR A 24 3.74 8.45 -5.88
C THR A 24 2.50 9.24 -5.48
N GLU A 25 1.34 8.95 -6.06
CA GLU A 25 0.06 9.58 -5.70
C GLU A 25 -0.39 9.15 -4.30
N SER A 26 -0.39 7.85 -4.03
CA SER A 26 -0.71 7.31 -2.70
C SER A 26 0.25 7.84 -1.62
N LEU A 27 1.54 7.95 -1.93
CA LEU A 27 2.57 8.54 -1.08
C LEU A 27 2.33 10.04 -0.82
N VAL A 28 2.05 10.82 -1.87
CA VAL A 28 1.79 12.26 -1.74
C VAL A 28 0.58 12.51 -0.85
N LEU A 29 -0.51 11.76 -1.02
CA LEU A 29 -1.69 11.89 -0.18
C LEU A 29 -1.37 11.58 1.29
N ALA A 30 -0.59 10.55 1.56
CA ALA A 30 -0.18 10.18 2.91
C ALA A 30 0.76 11.22 3.54
N GLN A 31 1.76 11.68 2.80
CA GLN A 31 2.67 12.74 3.25
C GLN A 31 1.96 14.07 3.48
N TRP A 32 0.98 14.41 2.63
CA TRP A 32 0.18 15.63 2.79
C TRP A 32 -0.70 15.58 4.04
N ALA A 33 -1.19 14.39 4.41
CA ALA A 33 -1.85 14.16 5.70
C ALA A 33 -0.88 14.23 6.90
N GLY A 34 0.44 14.28 6.66
CA GLY A 34 1.49 14.25 7.67
C GLY A 34 1.65 12.89 8.35
N ALA A 35 1.20 11.83 7.69
CA ALA A 35 1.32 10.46 8.15
C ALA A 35 2.76 9.93 8.02
N GLU A 36 3.11 8.93 8.81
CA GLU A 36 4.34 8.16 8.61
C GLU A 36 4.15 7.22 7.42
N VAL A 37 5.10 7.21 6.47
CA VAL A 37 4.93 6.46 5.22
C VAL A 37 6.04 5.43 5.01
N PHE A 38 5.60 4.22 4.70
CA PHE A 38 6.37 3.12 4.14
C PHE A 38 5.99 2.96 2.66
N ALA A 39 6.96 2.62 1.82
CA ALA A 39 6.72 2.44 0.40
C ALA A 39 7.40 1.19 -0.15
N THR A 40 6.82 0.64 -1.21
CA THR A 40 7.46 -0.45 -1.95
C THR A 40 7.85 -0.04 -3.38
N TYR A 41 8.91 -0.65 -3.92
CA TYR A 41 9.41 -0.37 -5.26
C TYR A 41 9.70 -1.65 -6.06
N GLY A 42 9.38 -1.64 -7.36
CA GLY A 42 9.67 -2.75 -8.27
C GLY A 42 11.03 -2.64 -8.99
N ILE A 43 11.52 -1.41 -9.20
CA ILE A 43 12.73 -1.09 -9.97
C ILE A 43 13.62 -0.08 -9.24
N ALA A 44 14.93 -0.13 -9.47
CA ALA A 44 15.92 0.69 -8.77
C ALA A 44 15.69 2.21 -8.94
N ALA A 45 15.37 2.66 -10.16
CA ALA A 45 15.05 4.06 -10.43
C ALA A 45 13.91 4.61 -9.55
N LYS A 46 12.93 3.76 -9.19
CA LYS A 46 11.83 4.16 -8.29
C LYS A 46 12.30 4.31 -6.85
N ARG A 47 13.24 3.47 -6.39
CA ARG A 47 13.87 3.60 -5.07
C ARG A 47 14.60 4.93 -4.94
N GLU A 48 15.40 5.31 -5.94
CA GLU A 48 16.13 6.58 -5.94
C GLU A 48 15.19 7.78 -5.91
N LEU A 49 14.09 7.74 -6.67
CA LEU A 49 13.05 8.77 -6.62
C LEU A 49 12.39 8.86 -5.23
N LEU A 50 12.06 7.75 -4.58
CA LEU A 50 11.47 7.74 -3.24
C LEU A 50 12.39 8.40 -2.19
N ILE A 51 13.69 8.21 -2.32
CA ILE A 51 14.69 8.82 -1.42
C ILE A 51 14.92 10.29 -1.77
N ASN A 52 15.27 10.57 -3.02
CA ASN A 52 15.80 11.88 -3.41
C ASN A 52 14.71 12.94 -3.60
N HIS A 53 13.52 12.53 -4.04
CA HIS A 53 12.42 13.45 -4.35
C HIS A 53 11.35 13.46 -3.25
N TYR A 54 11.00 12.29 -2.73
CA TYR A 54 9.98 12.16 -1.68
C TYR A 54 10.55 12.10 -0.27
N HIS A 55 11.88 12.14 -0.12
CA HIS A 55 12.57 12.22 1.16
C HIS A 55 12.19 11.12 2.15
N LEU A 56 11.84 9.93 1.66
CA LEU A 56 11.63 8.76 2.50
C LEU A 56 12.96 8.24 3.03
N ALA A 57 12.96 7.85 4.31
CA ALA A 57 14.10 7.21 4.92
C ALA A 57 14.40 5.85 4.24
N PRO A 58 15.68 5.47 4.02
CA PRO A 58 16.01 4.24 3.31
C PRO A 58 15.43 2.95 3.92
N ASP A 59 15.22 2.94 5.23
CA ASP A 59 14.62 1.86 6.02
C ASP A 59 13.08 1.84 5.96
N HIS A 60 12.45 2.85 5.34
CA HIS A 60 11.02 2.88 5.04
C HIS A 60 10.68 2.39 3.62
N ILE A 61 11.70 1.96 2.86
CA ILE A 61 11.58 1.66 1.43
C ILE A 61 11.95 0.21 1.16
N PHE A 62 11.01 -0.58 0.66
CA PHE A 62 11.16 -2.02 0.50
C PHE A 62 10.94 -2.52 -0.94
N SER A 63 11.56 -3.63 -1.30
CA SER A 63 11.39 -4.26 -2.61
C SER A 63 10.00 -4.92 -2.72
N SER A 64 9.22 -4.61 -3.76
CA SER A 64 7.97 -5.33 -4.11
C SER A 64 8.21 -6.49 -5.09
N ARG A 65 9.41 -7.08 -5.07
CA ARG A 65 9.73 -8.21 -5.98
C ARG A 65 9.27 -9.55 -5.45
N ASP A 66 9.13 -9.63 -4.14
CA ASP A 66 8.83 -10.80 -3.32
C ASP A 66 8.24 -10.29 -1.98
N PRO A 67 7.64 -11.15 -1.14
CA PRO A 67 6.92 -10.70 0.05
C PRO A 67 7.83 -10.28 1.23
N SER A 68 9.16 -10.22 1.06
CA SER A 68 10.08 -9.84 2.15
C SER A 68 9.85 -8.43 2.70
N PHE A 69 9.22 -7.53 1.93
CA PHE A 69 8.84 -6.21 2.41
C PHE A 69 7.98 -6.29 3.68
N ALA A 70 7.13 -7.31 3.82
CA ALA A 70 6.26 -7.47 4.97
C ALA A 70 7.07 -7.62 6.27
N VAL A 71 8.19 -8.35 6.23
CA VAL A 71 9.09 -8.50 7.39
C VAL A 71 9.68 -7.15 7.77
N GLY A 72 10.11 -6.36 6.78
CA GLY A 72 10.66 -5.03 7.00
C GLY A 72 9.64 -4.05 7.58
N VAL A 73 8.42 -4.02 7.03
CA VAL A 73 7.32 -3.20 7.54
C VAL A 73 7.00 -3.57 8.98
N MET A 74 6.78 -4.85 9.27
CA MET A 74 6.45 -5.30 10.62
C MET A 74 7.55 -4.97 11.63
N ALA A 75 8.83 -5.05 11.23
CA ALA A 75 9.95 -4.68 12.08
C ALA A 75 9.95 -3.17 12.40
N GLN A 76 9.70 -2.31 11.40
CA GLN A 76 9.63 -0.86 11.60
C GLN A 76 8.42 -0.42 12.43
N THR A 77 7.34 -1.19 12.39
CA THR A 77 6.13 -0.93 13.16
C THR A 77 6.07 -1.69 14.48
N ASN A 78 7.19 -2.20 15.00
CA ASN A 78 7.25 -2.98 16.26
C ASN A 78 6.27 -4.18 16.33
N GLY A 79 5.90 -4.75 15.19
CA GLY A 79 4.94 -5.84 15.07
C GLY A 79 3.46 -5.43 15.04
N ASP A 80 3.14 -4.14 15.18
CA ASP A 80 1.73 -3.67 15.19
C ASP A 80 1.10 -3.65 13.78
N GLY A 81 1.93 -3.47 12.75
CA GLY A 81 1.50 -3.30 11.36
C GLY A 81 1.20 -1.84 11.03
N VAL A 82 0.49 -1.61 9.93
CA VAL A 82 0.17 -0.27 9.41
C VAL A 82 -1.32 0.03 9.46
N ASP A 83 -1.66 1.29 9.73
CA ASP A 83 -3.04 1.75 9.88
C ASP A 83 -3.80 1.89 8.55
N VAL A 84 -3.06 2.17 7.47
CA VAL A 84 -3.61 2.30 6.12
C VAL A 84 -2.70 1.60 5.12
N ILE A 85 -3.31 0.83 4.24
CA ILE A 85 -2.62 0.24 3.09
C ILE A 85 -3.28 0.75 1.83
N LEU A 86 -2.50 1.41 0.98
CA LEU A 86 -2.90 1.79 -0.38
C LEU A 86 -2.24 0.80 -1.33
N ASN A 87 -2.99 -0.23 -1.73
CA ASN A 87 -2.44 -1.37 -2.46
C ASN A 87 -2.71 -1.30 -3.96
N SER A 88 -1.70 -1.69 -4.73
CA SER A 88 -1.80 -2.05 -6.16
C SER A 88 -0.98 -3.30 -6.50
N LEU A 89 -0.52 -4.03 -5.48
CA LEU A 89 0.13 -5.33 -5.64
C LEU A 89 -0.91 -6.43 -5.86
N ALA A 90 -0.48 -7.54 -6.46
CA ALA A 90 -1.36 -8.67 -6.77
C ALA A 90 -0.77 -9.99 -6.25
N GLY A 91 -1.63 -10.98 -6.08
CA GLY A 91 -1.32 -12.34 -5.70
C GLY A 91 -0.65 -12.44 -4.33
N PRO A 92 0.47 -13.19 -4.21
CA PRO A 92 1.16 -13.35 -2.93
C PRO A 92 1.57 -12.02 -2.27
N LEU A 93 1.81 -10.98 -3.06
CA LEU A 93 2.21 -9.67 -2.54
C LEU A 93 1.02 -8.90 -1.97
N LEU A 94 -0.17 -9.02 -2.56
CA LEU A 94 -1.41 -8.49 -1.96
C LEU A 94 -1.64 -9.15 -0.60
N LYS A 95 -1.53 -10.49 -0.55
CA LYS A 95 -1.68 -11.25 0.69
C LYS A 95 -0.69 -10.78 1.76
N ALA A 96 0.58 -10.62 1.41
CA ALA A 96 1.60 -10.14 2.32
C ALA A 96 1.29 -8.73 2.84
N SER A 97 0.82 -7.82 1.98
CA SER A 97 0.34 -6.50 2.42
C SER A 97 -0.84 -6.64 3.40
N TRP A 98 -1.82 -7.49 3.09
CA TRP A 98 -3.01 -7.65 3.93
C TRP A 98 -2.69 -8.19 5.33
N GLU A 99 -1.66 -9.04 5.45
CA GLU A 99 -1.18 -9.53 6.76
C GLU A 99 -0.56 -8.41 7.61
N CYS A 100 0.06 -7.40 6.97
CA CYS A 100 0.65 -6.22 7.64
C CYS A 100 -0.39 -5.21 8.18
N ILE A 101 -1.69 -5.41 7.98
CA ILE A 101 -2.68 -4.44 8.46
C ILE A 101 -2.75 -4.45 9.99
N ALA A 102 -2.75 -3.25 10.59
CA ALA A 102 -2.93 -3.08 12.03
C ALA A 102 -4.39 -3.30 12.46
N ARG A 103 -4.61 -3.35 13.77
CA ARG A 103 -5.97 -3.32 14.34
C ARG A 103 -6.68 -2.03 13.94
N PHE A 104 -7.95 -2.13 13.53
CA PHE A 104 -8.73 -1.02 12.96
C PHE A 104 -8.17 -0.45 11.66
N GLY A 105 -7.22 -1.14 11.02
CA GLY A 105 -6.58 -0.65 9.81
C GLY A 105 -7.52 -0.65 8.60
N ARG A 106 -7.20 0.19 7.62
CA ARG A 106 -7.95 0.36 6.37
C ARG A 106 -7.11 -0.08 5.19
N PHE A 107 -7.51 -1.16 4.52
CA PHE A 107 -6.90 -1.61 3.29
C PHE A 107 -7.73 -1.13 2.10
N VAL A 108 -7.12 -0.30 1.26
CA VAL A 108 -7.72 0.24 0.04
C VAL A 108 -7.04 -0.42 -1.15
N GLU A 109 -7.76 -1.31 -1.82
CA GLU A 109 -7.32 -1.94 -3.05
C GLU A 109 -7.65 -1.03 -4.24
N ILE A 110 -6.60 -0.57 -4.92
CA ILE A 110 -6.68 0.26 -6.12
C ILE A 110 -6.36 -0.59 -7.37
N GLY A 111 -5.67 -1.73 -7.19
CA GLY A 111 -5.36 -2.68 -8.24
C GLY A 111 -6.58 -3.52 -8.65
N LYS A 112 -6.77 -3.69 -9.97
CA LYS A 112 -7.91 -4.44 -10.51
C LYS A 112 -7.64 -5.93 -10.74
N VAL A 113 -6.37 -6.31 -10.86
CA VAL A 113 -5.96 -7.65 -11.32
C VAL A 113 -6.58 -8.77 -10.49
N ASP A 114 -6.53 -8.65 -9.17
CA ASP A 114 -7.04 -9.70 -8.28
C ASP A 114 -8.56 -9.64 -8.09
N LEU A 115 -9.14 -8.43 -8.16
CA LEU A 115 -10.59 -8.21 -8.11
C LEU A 115 -11.27 -8.83 -9.33
N GLU A 116 -10.77 -8.53 -10.53
CA GLU A 116 -11.29 -9.08 -11.80
C GLU A 116 -11.10 -10.60 -11.88
N ALA A 117 -10.03 -11.13 -11.29
CA ALA A 117 -9.76 -12.56 -11.23
C ALA A 117 -10.56 -13.30 -10.14
N SER A 118 -11.45 -12.63 -9.41
CA SER A 118 -12.26 -13.22 -8.32
C SER A 118 -11.41 -14.02 -7.33
N ARG A 119 -10.23 -13.50 -6.97
CA ARG A 119 -9.34 -14.19 -6.04
C ARG A 119 -9.92 -14.19 -4.62
N ARG A 120 -9.64 -15.27 -3.90
CA ARG A 120 -10.04 -15.41 -2.50
C ARG A 120 -9.15 -14.55 -1.61
N VAL A 121 -9.78 -13.87 -0.66
CA VAL A 121 -9.12 -13.07 0.37
C VAL A 121 -9.27 -13.78 1.72
N ASP A 122 -8.21 -13.77 2.53
CA ASP A 122 -8.29 -14.24 3.90
C ASP A 122 -9.06 -13.23 4.76
N LEU A 123 -10.09 -13.68 5.46
CA LEU A 123 -10.91 -12.81 6.32
C LEU A 123 -10.32 -12.65 7.73
N SER A 124 -9.25 -13.36 8.07
CA SER A 124 -8.65 -13.31 9.41
C SER A 124 -8.33 -11.89 9.90
N PRO A 125 -7.87 -10.93 9.07
CA PRO A 125 -7.60 -9.58 9.58
C PRO A 125 -8.85 -8.79 9.96
N LEU A 126 -10.05 -9.18 9.47
CA LEU A 126 -11.31 -8.56 9.87
C LEU A 126 -11.63 -8.82 11.35
N ALA A 127 -11.10 -9.90 11.95
CA ALA A 127 -11.21 -10.14 13.39
C ALA A 127 -10.51 -9.05 14.22
N ARG A 128 -9.57 -8.30 13.61
CA ARG A 128 -8.91 -7.12 14.20
C ARG A 128 -9.66 -5.82 13.88
N SER A 129 -10.92 -5.90 13.47
CA SER A 129 -11.74 -4.76 13.03
C SER A 129 -11.12 -3.99 11.85
N ALA A 130 -10.29 -4.65 11.04
CA ALA A 130 -9.78 -4.06 9.81
C ALA A 130 -10.91 -3.94 8.77
N THR A 131 -10.76 -3.01 7.84
CA THR A 131 -11.66 -2.82 6.70
C THR A 131 -10.91 -3.09 5.40
N LEU A 132 -11.55 -3.76 4.45
CA LEU A 132 -11.06 -3.92 3.08
C LEU A 132 -12.05 -3.26 2.11
N ALA A 133 -11.56 -2.34 1.30
CA ALA A 133 -12.35 -1.60 0.33
C ALA A 133 -11.67 -1.62 -1.04
N GLY A 134 -12.43 -1.91 -2.10
CA GLY A 134 -11.98 -1.71 -3.48
C GLY A 134 -12.34 -0.30 -3.94
N LEU A 135 -11.41 0.39 -4.60
CA LEU A 135 -11.64 1.71 -5.17
C LEU A 135 -11.11 1.78 -6.61
N ASP A 136 -12.02 1.99 -7.54
CA ASP A 136 -11.69 2.31 -8.93
C ASP A 136 -11.91 3.80 -9.17
N LEU A 137 -10.83 4.58 -9.17
CA LEU A 137 -10.90 6.02 -9.34
C LEU A 137 -11.50 6.41 -10.71
N LEU A 138 -11.26 5.62 -11.76
CA LEU A 138 -11.80 5.92 -13.09
C LEU A 138 -13.32 5.72 -13.14
N GLU A 139 -13.83 4.69 -12.47
CA GLU A 139 -15.28 4.52 -12.33
C GLU A 139 -15.90 5.57 -11.42
N TYR A 140 -15.25 5.91 -10.31
CA TYR A 140 -15.72 6.97 -9.42
C TYR A 140 -15.85 8.32 -10.15
N LEU A 141 -14.84 8.70 -10.94
CA LEU A 141 -14.87 9.92 -11.75
C LEU A 141 -15.89 9.86 -12.88
N ARG A 142 -16.13 8.67 -13.45
CA ARG A 142 -17.11 8.49 -14.53
C ARG A 142 -18.55 8.60 -14.04
N TYR A 143 -18.86 7.99 -12.89
CA TYR A 143 -20.23 7.89 -12.40
C TYR A 143 -20.61 8.98 -11.40
N GLN A 144 -19.63 9.60 -10.74
CA GLN A 144 -19.86 10.67 -9.75
C GLN A 144 -21.03 10.38 -8.79
N PRO A 145 -21.00 9.23 -8.08
CA PRO A 145 -22.09 8.82 -7.20
C PRO A 145 -22.29 9.74 -5.99
#